data_AF-J9FS47-F1
#
_entry.id   AF-J9FS47-F1
#
_cell.length_a   1.000
_cell.length_b   1.000
_cell.length_c   1.000
_cell.angle_alpha   90.00
_cell.angle_beta   90.00
_cell.angle_gamma   90.00
#
_symmetry.space_group_name_H-M   'P 1'
#
loop_
_entity.id
_entity.type
_entity.pdbx_description
1 polymer ?
#
loop_
_entity_poly.entity_id
_entity_poly.type
_entity_poly.pdbx_seq_one_letter_code
_entity_poly.pdbx_strand_id
1 'polypeptide(L)'
;MLPKGFKEFCAKVSIDTSSIQYENDSLMRKVRGQDDYGIACCVSYQAIGKAIQFFGARANLAKALLLAINGGRCENTGTLMVEGIEPLKSDVLNYDEVVNNYKKVLHQIARVYNEAMNIIHYMHDKYDYERSQMAFIDTNP
;
A
#
# COMPACT_ATOMS: atom_id res chain seq x y z
N MET A 1 3.53 -23.27 16.80
CA MET A 1 2.90 -23.86 15.60
C MET A 1 1.45 -24.15 15.91
N LEU A 2 0.52 -23.93 14.96
CA LEU A 2 -0.90 -24.24 15.17
C LEU A 2 -1.16 -25.76 15.28
N PRO A 3 -2.12 -26.22 16.10
CA PRO A 3 -2.50 -27.62 16.20
C PRO A 3 -2.94 -28.21 14.85
N LYS A 4 -2.62 -29.48 14.60
CA LYS A 4 -2.95 -30.16 13.33
C LYS A 4 -4.45 -30.16 13.02
N GLY A 5 -5.29 -30.50 14.00
CA GLY A 5 -6.74 -30.53 13.82
C GLY A 5 -7.33 -29.15 13.46
N PHE A 6 -6.78 -28.06 14.01
CA PHE A 6 -7.22 -26.71 13.64
C PHE A 6 -6.87 -26.36 12.18
N LYS A 7 -5.67 -26.74 11.73
CA LYS A 7 -5.27 -26.54 10.32
C LYS A 7 -6.18 -27.31 9.36
N GLU A 8 -6.49 -28.56 9.69
CA GLU A 8 -7.39 -29.41 8.89
C GLU A 8 -8.81 -28.85 8.84
N PHE A 9 -9.31 -28.36 9.97
CA PHE A 9 -10.61 -27.69 10.05
C PHE A 9 -10.67 -26.42 9.18
N CYS A 10 -9.68 -25.52 9.30
CA CYS A 10 -9.63 -24.33 8.45
C CYS A 10 -9.58 -24.71 6.96
N ALA A 11 -8.74 -25.68 6.57
CA ALA A 11 -8.67 -26.14 5.19
C ALA A 11 -10.03 -26.66 4.68
N LYS A 12 -10.76 -27.42 5.52
CA LYS A 12 -12.12 -27.88 5.20
C LYS A 12 -13.08 -26.72 5.00
N VAL A 13 -13.08 -25.72 5.89
CA VAL A 13 -13.91 -24.51 5.75
C VAL A 13 -13.57 -23.72 4.49
N SER A 14 -12.28 -23.59 4.12
CA SER A 14 -11.88 -22.97 2.85
C SER A 14 -12.44 -23.71 1.64
N ILE A 15 -12.38 -25.05 1.64
CA ILE A 15 -12.93 -25.88 0.55
C ILE A 15 -14.45 -25.68 0.46
N ASP A 16 -15.13 -25.68 1.60
CA ASP A 16 -16.60 -25.66 1.64
C ASP A 16 -17.18 -24.29 1.33
N THR A 17 -16.46 -23.21 1.64
CA THR A 17 -17.03 -21.85 1.64
C THR A 17 -16.26 -20.81 0.84
N SER A 18 -14.97 -21.05 0.54
CA SER A 18 -14.08 -20.03 -0.04
C SER A 18 -14.09 -18.67 0.69
N SER A 19 -14.38 -18.67 2.01
CA SER A 19 -14.70 -17.44 2.76
C SER A 19 -13.70 -17.08 3.87
N ILE A 20 -12.55 -17.76 3.94
CA ILE A 20 -11.51 -17.45 4.94
C ILE A 20 -10.16 -17.14 4.27
N GLN A 21 -9.42 -16.21 4.86
CA GLN A 21 -8.09 -15.80 4.44
C GLN A 21 -7.02 -16.27 5.45
N TYR A 22 -5.77 -16.35 5.00
CA TYR A 22 -4.64 -16.80 5.82
C TYR A 22 -3.52 -15.78 5.77
N GLU A 23 -3.03 -15.39 6.95
CA GLU A 23 -1.89 -14.49 7.11
C GLU A 23 -0.79 -15.17 7.93
N ASN A 24 0.48 -14.82 7.67
CA ASN A 24 1.62 -15.52 8.25
C ASN A 24 1.97 -15.02 9.66
N ASP A 25 1.34 -15.62 10.67
CA ASP A 25 1.59 -15.32 12.09
C ASP A 25 3.06 -15.47 12.50
N SER A 26 3.76 -16.47 11.98
CA SER A 26 5.17 -16.72 12.35
C SER A 26 6.09 -15.60 11.85
N LEU A 27 5.79 -15.01 10.69
CA LEU A 27 6.51 -13.84 10.19
C LEU A 27 6.13 -12.58 10.98
N MET A 28 4.82 -12.31 11.12
CA MET A 28 4.34 -11.07 11.74
C MET A 28 4.79 -10.95 13.20
N ARG A 29 4.62 -12.01 14.02
CA ARG A 29 5.08 -12.01 15.41
C ARG A 29 6.58 -11.82 15.54
N LYS A 30 7.37 -12.47 14.69
CA LYS A 30 8.84 -12.35 14.71
C LYS A 30 9.30 -10.94 14.35
N VAL A 31 8.68 -10.31 13.35
CA VAL A 31 9.06 -8.97 12.88
C VAL A 31 8.56 -7.87 13.82
N ARG A 32 7.39 -8.06 14.46
CA ARG A 32 6.73 -7.03 15.27
C ARG A 32 6.94 -7.18 16.78
N GLY A 33 7.44 -8.33 17.24
CA GLY A 33 7.81 -8.56 18.64
C GLY A 33 6.63 -8.67 19.62
N GLN A 34 5.41 -8.93 19.13
CA GLN A 34 4.22 -9.16 19.95
C GLN A 34 3.29 -10.17 19.30
N ASP A 35 2.38 -10.74 20.08
CA ASP A 35 1.35 -11.70 19.68
C ASP A 35 -0.09 -11.19 19.84
N ASP A 36 -0.28 -9.98 20.37
CA ASP A 36 -1.57 -9.30 20.50
C ASP A 36 -1.79 -8.27 19.39
N TYR A 37 -2.21 -8.76 18.22
CA TYR A 37 -2.42 -7.93 17.02
C TYR A 37 -3.66 -8.35 16.23
N GLY A 38 -4.15 -7.40 15.43
CA GLY A 38 -5.20 -7.63 14.45
C GLY A 38 -4.72 -7.37 13.02
N ILE A 39 -5.55 -7.77 12.07
CA ILE A 39 -5.41 -7.42 10.65
C ILE A 39 -6.45 -6.36 10.33
N ALA A 40 -5.98 -5.15 10.00
CA ALA A 40 -6.82 -4.07 9.52
C ALA A 40 -7.04 -4.21 8.01
N CYS A 41 -8.29 -4.16 7.59
CA CYS A 41 -8.69 -4.34 6.18
C CYS A 41 -8.24 -5.72 5.65
N CYS A 42 -7.37 -5.78 4.64
CA CYS A 42 -6.98 -7.05 4.03
C CYS A 42 -5.77 -7.70 4.73
N VAL A 43 -4.65 -6.98 4.84
CA VAL A 43 -3.33 -7.56 5.16
C VAL A 43 -2.51 -6.73 6.15
N SER A 44 -3.06 -5.61 6.63
CA SER A 44 -2.29 -4.64 7.40
C SER A 44 -2.25 -5.02 8.88
N TYR A 45 -1.06 -5.38 9.36
CA TYR A 45 -0.80 -5.58 10.78
C TYR A 45 -1.14 -4.33 11.61
N GLN A 46 -1.85 -4.50 12.72
CA GLN A 46 -2.07 -3.45 13.71
C GLN A 46 -2.01 -4.01 15.14
N ALA A 47 -1.17 -3.40 15.98
CA ALA A 47 -1.16 -3.69 17.42
C ALA A 47 -2.49 -3.23 18.02
N ILE A 48 -3.23 -4.13 18.68
CA ILE A 48 -4.56 -3.79 19.19
C ILE A 48 -4.45 -2.71 20.26
N GLY A 49 -5.19 -1.62 20.11
CA GLY A 49 -5.21 -0.49 21.04
C GLY A 49 -3.93 0.35 21.11
N LYS A 50 -2.88 0.00 20.35
CA LYS A 50 -1.53 0.58 20.49
C LYS A 50 -0.94 1.14 19.21
N ALA A 51 -1.65 1.01 18.09
CA ALA A 51 -1.21 1.52 16.80
C ALA A 51 -2.41 1.84 15.93
N ILE A 52 -2.26 2.88 15.11
CA ILE A 52 -3.18 3.21 14.02
C ILE A 52 -2.43 3.31 12.70
N GLN A 53 -3.17 3.28 11.60
CA GLN A 53 -2.64 3.48 10.26
C GLN A 53 -3.46 4.53 9.53
N PHE A 54 -2.78 5.48 8.92
CA PHE A 54 -3.38 6.39 7.96
C PHE A 54 -3.52 5.68 6.60
N PHE A 55 -4.77 5.38 6.24
CA PHE A 55 -5.09 4.63 5.03
C PHE A 55 -4.78 5.44 3.76
N GLY A 56 -3.86 4.92 2.93
CA GLY A 56 -3.40 5.65 1.74
C GLY A 56 -4.04 5.28 0.40
N ALA A 57 -4.86 4.24 0.34
CA ALA A 57 -5.22 3.58 -0.92
C ALA A 57 -3.97 3.06 -1.68
N ARG A 58 -3.86 3.33 -2.99
CA ARG A 58 -2.78 2.81 -3.85
C ARG A 58 -2.45 3.74 -5.01
N ALA A 59 -1.18 3.77 -5.41
CA ALA A 59 -0.72 4.42 -6.63
C ALA A 59 -0.58 3.42 -7.80
N ASN A 60 -0.81 3.89 -9.03
CA ASN A 60 -0.73 3.04 -10.23
C ASN A 60 0.70 3.01 -10.79
N LEU A 61 1.46 1.97 -10.41
CA LEU A 61 2.85 1.79 -10.85
C LEU A 61 2.97 1.39 -12.33
N ALA A 62 1.97 0.72 -12.90
CA ALA A 62 1.96 0.42 -14.33
C ALA A 62 1.85 1.70 -15.17
N LYS A 63 0.98 2.64 -14.76
CA LYS A 63 0.89 3.95 -15.41
C LYS A 63 2.16 4.77 -15.21
N ALA A 64 2.80 4.68 -14.05
CA ALA A 64 4.10 5.30 -13.81
C ALA A 64 5.18 4.82 -14.82
N LEU A 65 5.17 3.53 -15.17
CA LEU A 65 6.05 2.99 -16.22
C LEU A 65 5.72 3.60 -17.60
N LEU A 66 4.44 3.70 -17.97
CA LEU A 66 4.05 4.31 -19.24
C LEU A 66 4.45 5.80 -19.32
N LEU A 67 4.29 6.54 -18.22
CA LEU A 67 4.79 7.92 -18.15
C LEU A 67 6.31 7.96 -18.35
N ALA A 68 7.06 7.01 -17.80
CA ALA A 68 8.52 6.96 -17.95
C ALA A 68 8.96 6.68 -19.39
N ILE A 69 8.19 5.89 -20.12
CA ILE A 69 8.43 5.58 -21.54
C ILE A 69 8.02 6.76 -22.42
N ASN A 70 6.90 7.41 -22.11
CA ASN A 70 6.30 8.46 -22.94
C ASN A 70 6.75 9.89 -22.58
N GLY A 71 7.98 10.07 -22.08
CA GLY A 71 8.50 11.41 -21.77
C GLY A 71 7.64 12.18 -20.75
N GLY A 72 7.06 11.47 -19.79
CA GLY A 72 6.21 12.03 -18.73
C GLY A 72 4.77 12.32 -19.16
N ARG A 73 4.36 11.89 -20.36
CA ARG A 73 3.03 12.18 -20.91
C ARG A 73 2.07 11.01 -20.77
N CYS A 74 0.81 11.35 -20.51
CA CYS A 74 -0.29 10.40 -20.50
C CYS A 74 -0.46 9.78 -21.90
N GLU A 75 -0.48 8.45 -21.95
CA GLU A 75 -0.62 7.65 -23.17
C GLU A 75 -1.95 7.88 -23.90
N ASN A 76 -3.01 8.21 -23.16
CA ASN A 76 -4.35 8.42 -23.74
C ASN A 76 -4.62 9.86 -24.15
N THR A 77 -4.08 10.84 -23.40
CA THR A 77 -4.44 12.26 -23.58
C THR A 77 -3.29 13.14 -24.07
N GLY A 78 -2.06 12.64 -24.08
CA GLY A 78 -0.85 13.42 -24.41
C GLY A 78 -0.46 14.48 -23.38
N THR A 79 -1.27 14.66 -22.32
CA THR A 79 -1.03 15.64 -21.25
C THR A 79 0.30 15.35 -20.56
N LEU A 80 1.11 16.39 -20.38
CA LEU A 80 2.34 16.30 -19.60
C LEU A 80 1.97 16.18 -18.11
N MET A 81 2.26 15.03 -17.51
CA MET A 81 1.93 14.73 -16.12
C MET A 81 3.17 14.82 -15.22
N VAL A 82 4.35 14.52 -15.78
CA VAL A 82 5.63 14.57 -15.07
C VAL A 82 6.66 15.26 -15.95
N GLU A 83 7.26 16.33 -15.47
CA GLU A 83 8.30 17.06 -16.19
C GLU A 83 9.69 16.38 -16.03
N GLY A 84 10.62 16.71 -16.93
CA GLY A 84 12.03 16.26 -16.81
C GLY A 84 12.29 14.78 -17.12
N ILE A 85 11.36 14.13 -17.83
CA ILE A 85 11.54 12.76 -18.33
C ILE A 85 12.01 12.84 -19.78
N GLU A 86 13.23 12.35 -20.02
CA GLU A 86 13.83 12.35 -21.36
C GLU A 86 13.11 11.33 -22.26
N PRO A 87 12.79 11.67 -23.51
CA PRO A 87 12.28 10.70 -24.48
C PRO A 87 13.30 9.58 -24.71
N LEU A 88 12.81 8.36 -24.86
CA LEU A 88 13.66 7.22 -25.21
C LEU A 88 14.22 7.42 -26.62
N LYS A 89 15.49 7.07 -26.81
CA LYS A 89 16.24 7.40 -28.05
C LYS A 89 16.23 6.29 -29.11
N SER A 90 15.84 5.08 -28.72
CA SER A 90 15.95 3.86 -29.52
C SER A 90 14.56 3.30 -29.83
N ASP A 91 14.42 2.71 -31.02
CA ASP A 91 13.19 1.99 -31.44
C ASP A 91 12.95 0.73 -30.60
N VAL A 92 14.01 0.19 -29.98
CA VAL A 92 13.93 -0.93 -29.04
C VAL A 92 14.15 -0.43 -27.62
N LEU A 93 13.25 -0.79 -26.70
CA LEU A 93 13.33 -0.41 -25.29
C LEU A 93 14.60 -0.96 -24.64
N ASN A 94 15.45 -0.07 -24.15
CA ASN A 94 16.58 -0.42 -23.30
C ASN A 94 16.14 -0.44 -21.83
N TYR A 95 16.38 -1.56 -21.13
CA TYR A 95 15.96 -1.73 -19.75
C TYR A 95 16.52 -0.65 -18.80
N ASP A 96 17.81 -0.36 -18.88
CA ASP A 96 18.46 0.60 -17.98
C ASP A 96 17.96 2.03 -18.21
N GLU A 97 17.76 2.41 -19.47
CA GLU A 97 17.17 3.70 -19.83
C GLU A 97 15.74 3.85 -19.27
N VAL A 98 14.90 2.84 -19.46
CA VAL A 98 13.51 2.82 -18.97
C VAL A 98 13.48 2.87 -17.44
N VAL A 99 14.30 2.07 -16.75
CA VAL A 99 14.33 2.05 -15.28
C VAL A 99 14.84 3.38 -14.71
N ASN A 100 15.80 4.03 -15.37
CA ASN A 100 16.27 5.35 -14.96
C ASN A 100 15.18 6.41 -15.05
N ASN A 101 14.43 6.44 -16.16
CA ASN A 101 13.25 7.31 -16.28
C ASN A 101 12.15 6.94 -15.28
N TYR A 102 11.93 5.65 -15.07
CA TYR A 102 10.91 5.14 -14.15
C TYR A 102 11.17 5.59 -12.71
N LYS A 103 12.43 5.54 -12.24
CA LYS A 103 12.81 6.07 -10.92
C LYS A 103 12.51 7.56 -10.77
N LYS A 104 12.72 8.38 -11.81
CA LYS A 104 12.36 9.81 -11.80
C LYS A 104 10.85 10.01 -11.67
N VAL A 105 10.05 9.25 -12.43
CA VAL A 105 8.59 9.28 -12.32
C VAL A 105 8.13 8.85 -10.94
N LEU A 106 8.66 7.75 -10.40
CA LEU A 106 8.33 7.26 -9.06
C LEU A 106 8.64 8.28 -7.98
N HIS A 107 9.74 9.03 -8.10
CA HIS A 107 10.06 10.10 -7.16
C HIS A 107 8.96 11.17 -7.14
N GLN A 108 8.47 11.60 -8.30
CA GLN A 108 7.38 12.59 -8.39
C GLN A 108 6.04 12.03 -7.90
N ILE A 109 5.72 10.77 -8.23
CA ILE A 109 4.50 10.13 -7.74
C ILE A 109 4.55 9.99 -6.21
N ALA A 110 5.68 9.60 -5.63
CA ALA A 110 5.84 9.49 -4.18
C ALA A 110 5.61 10.85 -3.48
N ARG A 111 6.17 11.93 -4.05
CA ARG A 111 5.94 13.30 -3.54
C ARG A 111 4.46 13.67 -3.54
N VAL A 112 3.80 13.58 -4.69
CA VAL A 112 2.39 13.95 -4.85
C VAL A 112 1.48 13.08 -3.98
N TYR A 113 1.76 11.77 -3.91
CA TYR A 113 0.99 10.85 -3.09
C TYR A 113 1.12 11.18 -1.60
N ASN A 114 2.33 11.47 -1.11
CA ASN A 114 2.56 11.88 0.27
C ASN A 114 1.88 13.21 0.62
N GLU A 115 1.96 14.21 -0.27
CA GLU A 115 1.28 15.49 -0.11
C GLU A 115 -0.25 15.32 -0.04
N ALA A 116 -0.82 14.48 -0.92
CA ALA A 116 -2.24 14.16 -0.89
C ALA A 116 -2.64 13.50 0.43
N MET A 117 -1.85 12.55 0.94
CA MET A 117 -2.13 11.88 2.21
C MET A 117 -2.09 12.84 3.39
N ASN A 118 -1.11 13.75 3.43
CA ASN A 118 -1.04 14.76 4.49
C ASN A 118 -2.30 15.63 4.53
N ILE A 119 -2.80 16.06 3.36
CA ILE A 119 -4.02 16.85 3.27
C ILE A 119 -5.23 16.03 3.73
N ILE A 120 -5.37 14.80 3.22
CA ILE A 120 -6.51 13.92 3.52
C ILE A 120 -6.60 13.66 5.02
N HIS A 121 -5.51 13.20 5.65
CA HIS A 121 -5.55 12.81 7.06
C HIS A 121 -5.64 14.01 8.00
N TYR A 122 -5.02 15.15 7.65
CA TYR A 122 -5.24 16.38 8.40
C TYR A 122 -6.72 16.79 8.41
N MET A 123 -7.38 16.73 7.25
CA MET A 123 -8.79 17.09 7.15
C MET A 123 -9.69 16.04 7.82
N HIS A 124 -9.34 14.76 7.75
CA HIS A 124 -10.07 13.69 8.42
C HIS A 124 -10.06 13.90 9.94
N ASP A 125 -8.89 14.11 10.55
CA ASP A 125 -8.79 14.37 11.99
C ASP A 125 -9.52 15.66 12.40
N LYS A 126 -9.53 16.67 11.54
CA LYS A 126 -10.18 17.94 11.85
C LYS A 126 -11.70 17.84 11.82
N TYR A 127 -12.27 17.12 10.84
CA TYR A 127 -13.70 17.16 10.55
C TYR A 127 -14.45 15.87 10.90
N ASP A 128 -13.77 14.72 10.95
CA ASP A 128 -14.36 13.40 11.18
C ASP A 128 -13.45 12.48 12.01
N TYR A 129 -12.92 12.99 13.11
CA TYR A 129 -12.12 12.19 14.04
C TYR A 129 -12.94 11.05 14.64
N GLU A 130 -12.43 9.82 14.56
CA GLU A 130 -13.10 8.57 14.97
C GLU A 130 -13.14 8.37 16.50
N ARG A 131 -13.75 9.33 17.21
CA ARG A 131 -13.78 9.40 18.69
C ARG A 131 -14.15 8.09 19.36
N SER A 132 -15.15 7.38 18.84
CA SER A 132 -15.60 6.10 19.42
C SER A 132 -14.55 5.01 19.33
N GLN A 133 -13.81 4.92 18.23
CA GLN A 133 -12.73 3.95 18.07
C GLN A 133 -11.51 4.38 18.87
N MET A 134 -11.13 5.65 18.76
CA MET A 134 -9.94 6.20 19.42
C MET A 134 -10.05 6.20 20.95
N ALA A 135 -11.25 6.19 21.52
CA ALA A 135 -11.46 6.04 22.97
C ALA A 135 -10.96 4.69 23.54
N PHE A 136 -10.73 3.69 22.68
CA PHE A 136 -10.18 2.37 23.05
C PHE A 136 -8.70 2.21 22.66
N ILE A 137 -8.04 3.32 22.32
CA ILE A 137 -6.64 3.34 21.91
C ILE A 137 -5.84 4.13 22.97
N ASP A 138 -4.63 3.68 23.26
CA ASP A 138 -3.71 4.37 24.16
C ASP A 138 -3.49 5.82 23.73
N THR A 139 -3.16 6.71 24.67
CA THR A 139 -3.04 8.16 24.41
C THR A 139 -2.03 8.52 23.32
N ASN A 140 -0.98 7.72 23.15
CA ASN A 140 0.07 7.89 22.14
C ASN A 140 0.31 6.56 21.40
N PRO A 141 -0.61 6.17 20.51
CA PRO A 141 -0.51 4.94 19.73
C PRO A 141 0.41 5.09 18.51
#